data_AF-A0A4Y9JP37-F1
#
_entry.id   AF-A0A4Y9JP37-F1
#
_cell.length_a   1.000
_cell.length_b   1.000
_cell.length_c   1.000
_cell.angle_alpha   90.00
_cell.angle_beta   90.00
_cell.angle_gamma   90.00
#
_symmetry.space_group_name_H-M   'P 1'
#
loop_
_entity.id
_entity.type
_entity.pdbx_description
1 polymer ?
#
loop_
_entity_poly.entity_id
_entity_poly.type
_entity_poly.pdbx_seq_one_letter_code
_entity_poly.pdbx_strand_id
1 'polypeptide(L)'
;MANIHIKCKNCGSPHLNVRTSYKAENTVTSHCFCTKCFAQQRVMSEIVSLSTPTYTERPEALLYDKPFREVNPDQLEIPTEQ
;
A
#
# COMPACT_ATOMS: atom_id res chain seq x y z
N MET A 1 -3.42 -8.32 2.23
CA MET A 1 -2.40 -9.27 2.73
C MET A 1 -1.43 -9.53 1.59
N ALA A 2 -0.15 -9.14 1.72
CA ALA A 2 0.86 -9.41 0.69
C ALA A 2 1.40 -10.83 0.87
N ASN A 3 1.28 -11.69 -0.14
CA ASN A 3 1.84 -13.04 -0.13
C ASN A 3 3.27 -13.00 -0.67
N ILE A 4 4.26 -13.12 0.22
CA ILE A 4 5.68 -13.14 -0.16
C ILE A 4 6.11 -14.60 -0.32
N HIS A 5 6.53 -15.01 -1.51
CA HIS A 5 6.95 -16.38 -1.82
C HIS A 5 8.39 -16.67 -1.36
N ILE A 6 8.61 -16.78 -0.05
CA ILE A 6 9.89 -17.24 0.50
C ILE A 6 9.87 -18.77 0.61
N LYS A 7 10.91 -19.45 0.11
CA LYS A 7 11.07 -20.90 0.25
C LYS A 7 12.05 -21.23 1.38
N CYS A 8 11.85 -22.37 2.04
CA CYS A 8 12.82 -22.90 2.99
C CYS A 8 14.12 -23.29 2.27
N LYS A 9 15.27 -22.78 2.74
CA LYS A 9 16.58 -23.11 2.14
C LYS A 9 17.03 -24.56 2.39
N ASN A 10 16.51 -25.19 3.44
CA ASN A 10 16.88 -26.57 3.78
C ASN A 10 16.11 -27.60 2.94
N CYS A 11 14.77 -27.50 2.89
CA CYS A 11 13.93 -28.53 2.24
C CYS A 11 13.15 -28.04 1.00
N GLY A 12 13.27 -26.76 0.62
CA GLY A 12 12.57 -26.18 -0.53
C GLY A 12 11.06 -25.93 -0.33
N SER A 13 10.49 -26.33 0.81
CA SER A 13 9.07 -26.14 1.12
C SER A 13 8.67 -24.65 1.10
N PRO A 14 7.51 -24.28 0.52
CA PRO A 14 6.97 -22.92 0.59
C PRO A 14 6.27 -22.63 1.93
N HIS A 15 6.07 -23.65 2.78
CA HIS A 15 5.36 -23.51 4.05
C HIS A 15 6.32 -23.02 5.14
N LEU A 16 6.29 -21.70 5.37
CA LEU A 16 7.00 -21.01 6.43
C LEU A 16 6.00 -20.29 7.33
N ASN A 17 6.13 -20.49 8.64
CA ASN A 17 5.38 -19.75 9.63
C ASN A 17 6.28 -18.71 10.28
N VAL A 18 5.78 -17.48 10.40
CA VAL A 18 6.46 -16.38 11.08
C VAL A 18 6.21 -16.50 12.57
N ARG A 19 7.26 -16.47 13.40
CA ARG A 19 7.15 -16.40 14.86
C ARG A 19 7.15 -14.97 15.35
N THR A 20 8.14 -14.22 14.91
CA THR A 20 8.32 -12.82 15.29
C THR A 20 8.76 -12.03 14.07
N SER A 21 8.25 -10.81 13.97
CA SER A 21 8.63 -9.84 12.95
C SER A 21 8.95 -8.52 13.62
N TYR A 22 10.07 -7.93 13.25
CA TYR A 22 10.49 -6.62 13.69
C TYR A 22 10.59 -5.69 12.48
N LYS A 23 10.01 -4.49 12.61
CA LYS A 23 10.08 -3.44 11.59
C LYS A 23 11.13 -2.41 12.03
N ALA A 24 12.08 -2.12 11.16
CA ALA A 24 13.03 -1.03 11.28
C ALA A 24 12.94 -0.19 10.00
N GLU A 25 12.29 0.98 10.08
CA GLU A 25 12.10 1.90 8.95
C GLU A 25 11.56 1.19 7.69
N ASN A 26 12.42 1.01 6.67
CA ASN A 26 12.12 0.36 5.39
C ASN A 26 12.43 -1.14 5.35
N THR A 27 13.02 -1.69 6.41
CA THR A 27 13.39 -3.10 6.53
C THR A 27 12.47 -3.81 7.51
N VAL A 28 12.03 -5.00 7.13
CA VAL A 28 11.31 -5.94 7.99
C VAL A 28 12.16 -7.18 8.16
N THR A 29 12.47 -7.53 9.40
CA THR A 29 13.16 -8.77 9.74
C THR A 29 12.16 -9.74 10.35
N SER A 30 12.04 -10.91 9.76
CA SER A 30 11.10 -11.96 10.18
C SER A 30 11.86 -13.23 10.55
N HIS A 31 11.59 -13.75 11.74
CA HIS A 31 12.05 -15.07 12.16
C HIS A 31 11.00 -16.10 11.78
N CYS A 32 11.35 -16.95 10.82
CA CYS A 32 10.47 -17.96 10.28
C CYS A 32 10.96 -19.36 10.67
N PHE A 33 10.03 -20.29 10.83
CA PHE A 33 10.34 -21.71 10.89
C PHE A 33 9.61 -22.46 9.78
N CYS A 34 10.26 -23.47 9.23
CA CYS A 34 9.63 -24.37 8.27
C CYS A 34 8.76 -25.39 9.00
N THR A 35 7.52 -25.57 8.57
CA THR A 35 6.62 -26.58 9.15
C THR A 35 7.00 -28.01 8.78
N LYS A 36 7.77 -28.20 7.70
CA LYS A 36 8.16 -29.53 7.20
C LYS A 36 9.43 -30.08 7.86
N CYS A 37 10.48 -29.26 7.94
CA CYS A 37 11.79 -29.69 8.45
C CYS A 37 12.22 -28.98 9.73
N PHE A 38 11.36 -28.12 10.30
CA PHE A 38 11.61 -27.35 11.53
C PHE A 38 12.84 -26.43 11.49
N ALA A 39 13.47 -26.27 10.32
CA ALA A 39 14.58 -25.35 10.15
C ALA A 39 14.13 -23.91 10.43
N GLN A 40 14.97 -23.19 11.19
CA GLN A 40 14.79 -21.77 11.46
C GLN A 40 15.53 -20.95 10.41
N GLN A 41 14.91 -19.86 9.97
CA GLN A 41 15.54 -18.94 9.05
C GLN A 41 15.14 -17.50 9.38
N ARG A 42 16.11 -16.60 9.27
CA ARG A 42 15.88 -15.16 9.40
C ARG A 42 15.75 -14.58 8.00
N VAL A 43 14.62 -13.95 7.73
CA VAL A 43 14.34 -13.29 6.45
C VAL A 43 14.41 -11.79 6.68
N MET A 44 15.19 -11.09 5.88
CA MET A 44 15.18 -9.63 5.83
C MET A 44 14.55 -9.22 4.51
N SER A 45 13.51 -8.39 4.57
CA SER A 45 12.82 -7.84 3.42
C SER A 45 12.90 -6.32 3.49
N GLU A 46 13.39 -5.71 2.42
CA GLU A 46 13.52 -4.27 2.29
C GLU A 46 12.51 -3.73 1.28
N ILE A 47 11.89 -2.60 1.61
CA ILE A 47 11.03 -1.84 0.70
C ILE A 47 11.93 -0.90 -0.12
N VAL A 48 12.19 -1.27 -1.38
CA VAL A 48 13.09 -0.52 -2.28
C VAL A 48 12.42 0.72 -2.86
N SER A 49 11.13 0.63 -3.18
CA SER A 49 10.37 1.72 -3.78
C SER A 49 8.90 1.64 -3.40
N LEU A 50 8.31 2.79 -3.10
CA LEU A 50 6.87 2.93 -2.88
C LEU A 50 6.33 3.94 -3.91
N SER A 51 5.56 3.44 -4.87
CA SER A 51 4.80 4.30 -5.78
C SER A 51 3.34 4.33 -5.34
N THR A 52 2.82 5.49 -4.98
CA THR A 52 1.38 5.70 -4.91
C THR A 52 0.84 5.87 -6.33
N PRO A 53 -0.22 5.16 -6.72
CA PRO A 53 -0.86 5.42 -8.00
C PRO A 53 -1.46 6.82 -7.93
N THR A 54 -0.83 7.80 -8.57
CA THR A 54 -1.46 9.08 -8.87
C THR A 54 -2.45 8.82 -10.00
N TYR A 55 -3.72 8.67 -9.65
CA TYR A 55 -4.80 8.73 -10.64
C TYR A 55 -4.81 10.16 -11.19
N THR A 56 -4.17 10.32 -12.35
CA THR A 56 -4.31 11.53 -13.15
C THR A 56 -5.61 11.36 -13.92
N GLU A 57 -6.67 12.01 -13.44
CA GLU A 57 -7.90 12.14 -14.20
C GLU A 57 -7.54 12.64 -15.61
N ARG A 58 -8.08 11.97 -16.63
CA ARG A 58 -7.94 12.47 -17.99
C ARG A 58 -8.50 13.89 -18.02
N PRO A 59 -7.86 14.84 -18.73
CA PRO A 59 -8.38 16.20 -18.84
C PRO A 59 -9.83 16.22 -19.37
N GLU A 60 -10.23 15.21 -20.14
CA GLU A 60 -11.59 14.97 -20.61
C GLU A 60 -12.61 14.76 -19.49
N ALA A 61 -12.23 14.09 -18.39
CA ALA A 61 -13.08 13.88 -17.22
C ALA A 61 -13.19 15.16 -16.36
N LEU A 62 -12.08 15.91 -16.25
CA LEU A 62 -12.03 17.22 -15.56
C LEU A 62 -12.90 18.29 -16.24
N LEU A 63 -13.20 18.15 -17.54
CA LEU A 63 -14.10 19.05 -18.27
C LEU A 63 -15.57 18.87 -17.85
N TYR A 64 -15.99 17.65 -17.48
CA TYR A 64 -17.35 17.39 -17.01
C TYR A 64 -17.58 17.84 -15.57
N ASP A 65 -16.53 17.85 -14.73
CA ASP A 65 -16.59 18.26 -13.32
C ASP A 65 -16.40 19.77 -13.09
N LYS A 66 -16.15 20.56 -14.14
CA LYS A 66 -16.02 22.02 -14.06
C LYS A 66 -17.22 22.76 -13.45
N PRO A 67 -18.49 22.46 -13.78
CA PRO A 67 -19.60 23.33 -13.36
C PRO A 67 -19.91 23.28 -11.86
N PHE A 68 -19.39 22.29 -11.11
CA PHE A 68 -19.61 22.20 -9.66
C PHE A 68 -18.47 22.77 -8.81
N ARG A 69 -17.26 22.95 -9.37
CA ARG A 69 -16.12 23.53 -8.64
C ARG A 69 -16.05 25.06 -8.73
N GLU A 70 -16.58 25.63 -9.80
CA GLU A 70 -16.67 27.08 -9.98
C GLU A 70 -18.04 27.56 -9.49
N VAL A 71 -18.24 27.57 -8.17
CA VAL A 71 -19.30 28.42 -7.60
C VAL A 71 -18.91 29.86 -7.93
N ASN A 72 -19.68 30.49 -8.79
CA ASN A 72 -19.43 31.85 -9.24
C ASN A 72 -19.44 32.79 -8.02
N PRO A 73 -18.36 33.52 -7.70
CA PRO A 73 -18.32 34.41 -6.55
C PRO A 73 -19.39 35.51 -6.60
N ASP A 74 -19.89 35.84 -7.79
CA ASP A 74 -20.97 36.81 -7.99
C ASP A 74 -22.37 36.26 -7.62
N GLN A 75 -22.50 34.96 -7.35
CA GLN A 75 -23.76 34.32 -6.92
C GLN A 75 -23.95 34.30 -5.40
N LEU A 76 -23.01 34.87 -4.61
CA LEU A 76 -23.11 34.94 -3.15
C LEU A 76 -23.96 36.12 -2.65
N GLU A 77 -24.39 37.03 -3.54
CA GLU A 77 -25.14 38.24 -3.17
C GLU A 77 -26.53 38.27 -3.82
N ILE A 78 -27.44 37.43 -3.32
CA ILE A 78 -28.85 37.81 -3.33
C ILE A 78 -29.20 38.09 -1.87
N PRO A 79 -29.31 39.36 -1.46
CA PRO A 79 -29.85 39.69 -0.15
C PRO A 79 -31.27 39.13 -0.08
N THR A 80 -31.48 38.14 0.78
CA THR A 80 -32.84 37.72 1.16
C THR A 80 -33.39 38.78 2.12
N GLU A 81 -33.72 39.95 1.61
CA GLU A 81 -34.53 40.94 2.31
C GLU A 81 -35.95 40.87 1.75
N GLN A 82 -36.81 40.13 2.46
CA GLN A 82 -38.13 40.58 2.95
C GLN A 82 -38.80 39.47 3.76
#